data_AF-A0AAN8J3J2-F1
#
_entry.id   AF-A0AAN8J3J2-F1
#
_cell.length_a   1.000
_cell.length_b   1.000
_cell.length_c   1.000
_cell.angle_alpha   90.00
_cell.angle_beta   90.00
_cell.angle_gamma   90.00
#
_symmetry.space_group_name_H-M   'P 1'
#
loop_
_entity.id
_entity.type
_entity.pdbx_description
1 polymer ?
#
loop_
_entity_poly.entity_id
_entity_poly.type
_entity_poly.pdbx_seq_one_letter_code
_entity_poly.pdbx_strand_id
1 'polypeptide(L)'
;MPVEVETRQVFSVLQMRSRQEQLGCAEVQIPANCNDNECFHKRFRSIDGTCNNLDNPIVGAAFSPFIRLLPSAYDDGINSLAGAQRRPNPREVSMFLLSTRHAISSPVNSLVMQFGQVRLKLTIPYNLHYKLSKPQL
;
A
#
# COMPACT_ATOMS: atom_id res chain seq x y z
N MET A 1 26.43 11.75 23.61
CA MET A 1 25.44 10.65 23.65
C MET A 1 25.14 10.32 22.19
N PRO A 2 25.55 9.16 21.68
CA PRO A 2 25.27 8.82 20.29
C PRO A 2 23.76 8.62 20.17
N VAL A 3 23.13 9.41 19.31
CA VAL A 3 21.77 9.10 18.83
C VAL A 3 21.94 7.82 18.05
N GLU A 4 21.46 6.71 18.59
CA GLU A 4 21.35 5.45 17.86
C GLU A 4 20.34 5.69 16.76
N VAL A 5 20.85 6.07 15.59
CA VAL A 5 20.08 6.14 14.36
C VAL A 5 19.57 4.73 14.17
N GLU A 6 18.27 4.54 14.42
CA GLU A 6 17.50 3.35 14.08
C GLU A 6 18.04 2.86 12.73
N THR A 7 18.73 1.71 12.71
CA THR A 7 19.47 1.24 11.53
C THR A 7 18.46 0.80 10.48
N ARG A 8 17.83 1.78 9.84
CA ARG A 8 16.78 1.58 8.87
C ARG A 8 17.45 1.20 7.56
N GLN A 9 17.30 -0.06 7.17
CA GLN A 9 17.65 -0.46 5.81
C GLN A 9 16.56 0.07 4.86
N VAL A 10 16.76 1.29 4.36
CA VAL A 10 15.96 1.83 3.27
C VAL A 10 16.46 1.20 1.98
N PHE A 11 15.79 0.14 1.53
CA PHE A 11 16.14 -0.49 0.26
C PHE A 11 15.76 0.41 -0.90
N SER A 12 16.70 0.63 -1.81
CA SER A 12 16.38 1.18 -3.12
C SER A 12 15.40 0.26 -3.86
N VAL A 13 14.65 0.81 -4.82
CA VAL A 13 13.70 0.04 -5.65
C VAL A 13 14.39 -1.15 -6.32
N LEU A 14 15.67 -1.01 -6.69
CA LEU A 14 16.46 -2.08 -7.28
C LEU A 14 16.83 -3.17 -6.25
N GLN A 15 17.19 -2.78 -5.01
CA GLN A 15 17.46 -3.73 -3.93
C GLN A 15 16.21 -4.48 -3.48
N MET A 16 15.05 -3.82 -3.49
CA MET A 16 13.78 -4.51 -3.24
C MET A 16 13.47 -5.52 -4.35
N ARG A 17 13.66 -5.14 -5.63
CA ARG A 17 13.47 -6.06 -6.76
C ARG A 17 14.40 -7.26 -6.72
N SER A 18 15.69 -7.07 -6.46
CA SER A 18 16.66 -8.18 -6.43
C SER A 18 16.42 -9.14 -5.27
N ARG A 19 16.06 -8.63 -4.07
CA ARG A 19 15.64 -9.48 -2.95
C ARG A 19 14.33 -10.21 -3.23
N GLN A 20 13.40 -9.55 -3.89
CA GLN A 20 12.09 -10.12 -4.20
C GLN A 20 12.18 -11.23 -5.26
N GLU A 21 13.11 -11.12 -6.21
CA GLU A 21 13.44 -12.21 -7.15
C GLU A 21 14.06 -13.42 -6.43
N GLN A 22 14.85 -13.19 -5.38
CA GLN A 22 15.45 -14.27 -4.57
C GLN A 22 14.45 -14.95 -3.62
N LEU A 23 13.55 -14.18 -2.99
CA LEU A 23 12.65 -14.68 -1.93
C LEU A 23 11.29 -15.17 -2.45
N GLY A 24 10.88 -14.77 -3.67
CA GLY A 24 9.60 -15.17 -4.25
C GLY A 24 8.35 -14.64 -3.54
N CYS A 25 8.52 -13.85 -2.48
CA CYS A 25 7.48 -13.21 -1.65
C CYS A 25 7.86 -11.75 -1.37
N ALA A 26 6.88 -10.90 -1.02
CA ALA A 26 7.16 -9.53 -0.58
C ALA A 26 7.80 -9.54 0.82
N GLU A 27 8.93 -8.86 1.00
CA GLU A 27 9.59 -8.72 2.29
C GLU A 27 8.69 -7.90 3.24
N VAL A 28 8.31 -8.50 4.37
CA VAL A 28 7.53 -7.83 5.41
C VAL A 28 8.47 -6.94 6.23
N GLN A 29 8.06 -5.71 6.53
CA GLN A 29 8.80 -4.83 7.42
C GLN A 29 9.01 -5.52 8.79
N ILE A 30 10.25 -5.51 9.29
CA ILE A 30 10.60 -6.10 10.57
C ILE A 30 9.95 -5.25 11.68
N PRO A 31 9.24 -5.85 12.65
CA PRO A 31 8.64 -5.09 13.74
C PRO A 31 9.74 -4.43 14.59
N ALA A 32 9.71 -3.10 14.65
CA ALA A 32 10.59 -2.33 15.52
C ALA A 32 10.20 -2.53 16.99
N ASN A 33 11.19 -2.56 17.89
CA ASN A 33 10.95 -2.57 19.32
C ASN A 33 10.63 -1.15 19.80
N CYS A 34 9.34 -0.86 20.04
CA CYS A 34 8.90 0.48 20.43
C CYS A 34 9.38 0.93 21.81
N ASN A 35 9.88 0.00 22.65
CA ASN A 35 10.39 0.33 23.99
C ASN A 35 11.76 1.03 23.92
N ASP A 36 12.53 0.81 22.86
CA ASP A 36 13.87 1.40 22.71
C ASP A 36 13.80 2.94 22.67
N ASN A 37 12.70 3.49 22.15
CA ASN A 37 12.45 4.93 22.02
C ASN A 37 11.05 5.34 22.52
N GLU A 38 10.59 4.76 23.63
CA GLU A 38 9.23 4.95 24.15
C GLU A 38 8.86 6.44 24.38
N CYS A 39 9.81 7.22 24.90
CA CYS A 39 9.63 8.66 25.13
C CYS A 39 9.38 9.46 23.84
N PHE A 40 9.99 9.05 22.73
CA PHE A 40 9.78 9.67 21.43
C PHE A 40 8.40 9.31 20.88
N HIS A 41 8.06 8.02 20.87
CA HIS A 41 6.79 7.54 20.32
C HIS A 41 5.56 8.00 21.10
N LYS A 42 5.70 8.28 22.41
CA LYS A 42 4.65 8.91 23.22
C LYS A 42 4.38 10.38 22.87
N ARG A 43 5.35 11.09 22.29
CA ARG A 43 5.29 12.54 22.07
C ARG A 43 5.20 12.94 20.59
N PHE A 44 5.82 12.17 19.71
CA PHE A 44 5.94 12.45 18.29
C PHE A 44 5.63 11.20 17.48
N ARG A 45 5.15 11.43 16.25
CA ARG A 45 4.93 10.35 15.27
C ARG A 45 6.22 10.11 14.51
N SER A 46 6.53 8.84 14.27
CA SER A 46 7.56 8.46 13.32
C SER A 46 7.15 8.88 11.90
N ILE A 47 8.14 9.15 11.05
CA ILE A 47 7.92 9.58 9.66
C ILE A 47 7.17 8.49 8.87
N ASP A 48 7.51 7.24 9.13
CA ASP A 48 6.97 6.08 8.43
C ASP A 48 5.75 5.47 9.14
N GLY A 49 5.31 6.02 10.28
CA GLY A 49 4.14 5.53 11.03
C GLY A 49 4.40 4.28 11.90
N THR A 50 5.64 3.81 12.00
CA THR A 50 6.04 2.75 12.94
C THR A 50 5.77 3.14 14.40
N CYS A 51 5.38 2.17 15.23
CA CYS A 51 5.09 2.36 16.65
C CYS A 51 3.94 3.35 16.95
N ASN A 52 3.05 3.62 15.98
CA ASN A 52 1.77 4.28 16.26
C ASN A 52 0.84 3.36 17.07
N ASN A 53 0.99 2.03 16.91
CA ASN A 53 0.41 1.01 17.77
C ASN A 53 1.56 0.29 18.49
N LEU A 54 1.60 0.36 19.83
CA LEU A 54 2.69 -0.20 20.63
C LEU A 54 2.66 -1.74 20.67
N ASP A 55 1.46 -2.34 20.61
CA ASP A 55 1.30 -3.80 20.58
C ASP A 55 1.64 -4.37 19.20
N ASN A 56 1.33 -3.62 18.14
CA ASN A 56 1.59 -4.00 16.75
C ASN A 56 2.30 -2.87 15.98
N PRO A 57 3.64 -2.77 16.09
CA PRO A 57 4.43 -1.62 15.60
C PRO A 57 4.29 -1.30 14.12
N ILE A 58 3.95 -2.29 13.28
CA ILE A 58 3.90 -2.19 11.82
C ILE A 58 2.52 -1.80 11.27
N VAL A 59 1.47 -1.78 12.10
CA VAL A 59 0.11 -1.53 11.63
C VAL A 59 -0.04 -0.07 11.22
N GLY A 60 -0.34 0.15 9.93
CA GLY A 60 -0.46 1.49 9.37
C GLY A 60 0.87 2.17 9.06
N ALA A 61 1.99 1.46 9.19
CA ALA A 61 3.28 1.95 8.76
C ALA A 61 3.40 1.95 7.22
N ALA A 62 4.21 2.85 6.68
CA ALA A 62 4.54 2.90 5.26
C ALA A 62 5.29 1.63 4.82
N PHE A 63 5.28 1.35 3.50
CA PHE A 63 5.91 0.15 2.91
C PHE A 63 5.38 -1.18 3.47
N SER A 64 4.18 -1.17 4.04
CA SER A 64 3.45 -2.38 4.43
C SER A 64 2.42 -2.76 3.37
N PRO A 65 2.08 -4.06 3.23
CA PRO A 65 1.03 -4.48 2.32
C PRO A 65 -0.33 -3.94 2.78
N PHE A 66 -1.20 -3.62 1.81
CA PHE A 66 -2.58 -3.23 2.13
C PHE A 66 -3.33 -4.35 2.84
N ILE A 67 -4.13 -3.97 3.83
CA ILE A 67 -5.05 -4.90 4.48
C ILE A 67 -6.10 -5.38 3.46
N ARG A 68 -6.41 -6.67 3.50
CA ARG A 68 -7.45 -7.26 2.66
C ARG A 68 -8.72 -7.44 3.48
N LEU A 69 -9.76 -6.68 3.15
CA LEU A 69 -11.09 -6.85 3.76
C LEU A 69 -11.82 -8.09 3.20
N LEU A 70 -11.46 -8.52 1.99
CA LEU A 70 -11.99 -9.71 1.32
C LEU A 70 -10.84 -10.53 0.71
N PRO A 71 -11.03 -11.85 0.52
CA PRO A 71 -10.06 -12.69 -0.19
C PRO A 71 -9.74 -12.14 -1.59
N SER A 72 -8.50 -12.34 -2.06
CA SER A 72 -8.12 -11.94 -3.42
C SER A 72 -8.81 -12.81 -4.47
N ALA A 73 -9.37 -12.18 -5.50
CA ALA A 73 -10.01 -12.86 -6.63
C ALA A 73 -9.10 -12.78 -7.87
N TYR A 74 -8.10 -13.65 -7.96
CA TYR A 74 -7.25 -13.84 -9.14
C TYR A 74 -7.72 -15.07 -9.94
N ASP A 75 -7.53 -15.09 -11.26
CA ASP A 75 -7.99 -16.22 -12.09
C ASP A 75 -7.22 -17.51 -11.77
N ASP A 76 -5.96 -17.40 -11.33
CA ASP A 76 -5.10 -18.50 -10.88
C ASP A 76 -5.04 -18.63 -9.34
N GLY A 77 -5.76 -17.77 -8.63
CA GLY A 77 -5.74 -17.67 -7.17
C GLY A 77 -4.46 -17.06 -6.57
N ILE A 78 -3.52 -16.58 -7.39
CA ILE A 78 -2.21 -16.09 -6.94
C ILE A 78 -1.97 -14.65 -7.36
N ASN A 79 -1.93 -14.38 -8.67
CA ASN A 79 -1.59 -13.05 -9.18
C ASN A 79 -2.08 -12.74 -10.61
N SER A 80 -2.73 -13.69 -11.28
CA SER A 80 -3.19 -13.46 -12.65
C SER A 80 -4.39 -12.52 -12.67
N LEU A 81 -4.46 -11.67 -13.70
CA LEU A 81 -5.53 -10.69 -13.85
C LEU A 81 -6.90 -11.36 -13.85
N ALA A 82 -7.80 -10.87 -13.00
CA ALA A 82 -9.13 -11.43 -12.83
C ALA A 82 -10.03 -11.20 -14.06
N GLY A 83 -10.56 -12.28 -14.61
CA GLY A 83 -11.51 -12.28 -15.71
C GLY A 83 -10.91 -11.86 -17.04
N ALA A 84 -9.60 -12.08 -17.27
CA ALA A 84 -8.90 -11.61 -18.47
C ALA A 84 -9.55 -12.07 -19.78
N GLN A 85 -10.23 -13.24 -19.76
CA GLN A 85 -10.90 -13.81 -20.93
C GLN A 85 -12.42 -13.58 -20.96
N ARG A 86 -13.05 -13.24 -19.82
CA ARG A 86 -14.52 -13.14 -19.69
C ARG A 86 -15.04 -11.73 -19.46
N ARG A 87 -14.17 -10.77 -19.13
CA ARG A 87 -14.55 -9.38 -18.87
C ARG A 87 -14.32 -8.52 -20.12
N PRO A 88 -15.25 -7.60 -20.44
CA PRO A 88 -15.07 -6.67 -21.55
C PRO A 88 -13.88 -5.74 -21.31
N ASN A 89 -13.39 -5.13 -22.38
CA ASN A 89 -12.29 -4.18 -22.31
C ASN A 89 -12.68 -2.99 -21.40
N PRO A 90 -11.86 -2.62 -20.39
CA PRO A 90 -12.15 -1.50 -19.49
C PRO A 90 -12.46 -0.18 -20.23
N ARG A 91 -11.83 0.04 -21.39
CA ARG A 91 -12.08 1.22 -22.23
C ARG A 91 -13.47 1.23 -22.83
N GLU A 92 -13.96 0.08 -23.32
CA GLU A 92 -15.30 -0.05 -23.87
C GLU A 92 -16.36 0.21 -22.80
N VAL A 93 -16.16 -0.35 -21.60
CA VAL A 93 -17.06 -0.11 -20.47
C VAL A 93 -17.08 1.37 -20.08
N SER A 94 -15.91 2.01 -20.00
CA SER A 94 -15.84 3.46 -19.68
C SER A 94 -16.50 4.31 -20.75
N MET A 95 -16.32 3.98 -22.03
CA MET A 95 -16.97 4.71 -23.12
C MET A 95 -18.49 4.51 -23.09
N PHE A 96 -18.97 3.29 -22.83
CA PHE A 96 -20.40 2.99 -22.84
C PHE A 96 -21.12 3.56 -21.62
N LEU A 97 -20.52 3.48 -20.43
CA LEU A 97 -21.19 3.88 -19.17
C LEU A 97 -20.88 5.31 -18.72
N LEU A 98 -19.64 5.78 -18.89
CA LEU A 98 -19.17 7.04 -18.30
C LEU A 98 -19.06 8.18 -19.31
N SER A 99 -19.23 7.92 -20.62
CA SER A 99 -19.19 9.00 -21.60
C SER A 99 -20.43 9.88 -21.50
N THR A 100 -20.24 11.11 -21.06
CA THR A 100 -21.27 12.14 -21.08
C THR A 100 -20.67 13.45 -21.54
N ARG A 101 -21.45 14.22 -22.30
CA ARG A 101 -21.08 15.58 -22.71
C ARG A 101 -21.56 16.65 -21.72
N HIS A 102 -22.35 16.26 -20.72
CA HIS A 102 -22.94 17.19 -19.77
C HIS A 102 -22.08 17.32 -18.52
N ALA A 103 -21.71 18.55 -18.18
CA ALA A 103 -21.13 18.88 -16.89
C ALA A 103 -22.28 19.11 -15.87
N ILE A 104 -22.24 18.40 -14.75
CA ILE A 104 -23.21 18.57 -13.67
C ILE A 104 -22.80 19.78 -12.84
N SER A 105 -23.69 20.77 -12.73
CA SER A 105 -23.46 21.92 -11.83
C SER A 105 -23.58 21.46 -10.38
N SER A 106 -22.56 21.75 -9.58
CA SER A 106 -22.50 21.35 -8.18
C SER A 106 -22.59 22.60 -7.28
N PRO A 107 -23.37 22.55 -6.18
CA PRO A 107 -23.43 23.66 -5.22
C PRO A 107 -22.16 23.77 -4.36
N VAL A 108 -21.25 22.78 -4.42
CA VAL A 108 -19.98 22.81 -3.67
C VAL A 108 -18.84 23.37 -4.51
N ASN A 109 -17.90 24.02 -3.84
CA ASN A 109 -16.71 24.55 -4.49
C ASN A 109 -15.75 23.44 -4.96
N SER A 110 -14.89 23.77 -5.91
CA SER A 110 -13.86 22.86 -6.44
C SER A 110 -12.83 22.42 -5.40
N LEU A 111 -12.73 23.12 -4.26
CA LEU A 111 -11.84 22.76 -3.16
C LEU A 111 -12.18 21.39 -2.57
N VAL A 112 -13.45 20.98 -2.56
CA VAL A 112 -13.84 19.64 -2.10
C VAL A 112 -13.17 18.54 -2.94
N MET A 113 -13.19 18.69 -4.27
CA MET A 113 -12.51 17.78 -5.18
C MET A 113 -11.00 17.81 -4.96
N GLN A 114 -10.42 19.01 -4.88
CA GLN A 114 -8.97 19.19 -4.68
C GLN A 114 -8.48 18.58 -3.36
N PHE A 115 -9.24 18.78 -2.28
CA PHE A 115 -8.93 18.20 -0.96
C PHE A 115 -9.04 16.67 -0.98
N GLY A 116 -10.00 16.12 -1.74
CA GLY A 116 -10.09 14.68 -1.99
C GLY A 116 -8.82 14.11 -2.64
N GLN A 117 -8.32 14.76 -3.68
CA GLN A 117 -7.07 14.36 -4.35
C GLN A 117 -5.83 14.51 -3.45
N VAL A 118 -5.74 15.57 -2.66
CA VAL A 118 -4.62 15.76 -1.72
C VAL A 118 -4.58 14.63 -0.68
N ARG A 119 -5.74 14.20 -0.17
CA ARG A 119 -5.84 13.10 0.80
C ARG A 119 -5.43 11.75 0.19
N LEU A 120 -5.66 11.53 -1.10
CA LEU A 120 -5.27 10.30 -1.81
C LEU A 120 -3.76 10.02 -1.81
N LYS A 121 -2.92 10.98 -1.40
CA LYS A 121 -1.48 10.76 -1.22
C LYS A 121 -1.11 9.77 -0.10
N LEU A 122 -2.09 9.34 0.71
CA LEU A 122 -1.92 8.27 1.71
C LEU A 122 -1.69 6.87 1.09
N THR A 123 -2.08 6.67 -0.18
CA THR A 123 -2.09 5.34 -0.81
C THR A 123 -1.31 5.40 -2.12
N ILE A 124 -0.01 5.14 -2.06
CA ILE A 124 0.81 4.97 -3.26
C ILE A 124 1.08 3.47 -3.42
N PRO A 125 0.38 2.78 -4.34
CA PRO A 125 0.73 1.42 -4.66
C PRO A 125 2.10 1.43 -5.34
N TYR A 126 3.11 0.88 -4.68
CA TYR A 126 4.31 0.48 -5.37
C TYR A 126 3.95 -0.73 -6.26
N ASN A 127 4.34 -0.68 -7.53
CA ASN A 127 4.08 -1.75 -8.50
C ASN A 127 4.93 -2.97 -8.15
N LEU A 128 4.46 -3.77 -7.19
CA LEU A 128 5.00 -5.08 -6.84
C LEU A 128 4.07 -6.14 -7.43
N HIS A 129 4.44 -6.70 -8.58
CA HIS A 129 3.83 -7.95 -9.05
C HIS A 129 4.36 -9.07 -8.13
N TYR A 130 3.51 -9.56 -7.23
CA TYR A 130 3.86 -10.61 -6.26
C TYR A 130 3.36 -11.98 -6.72
N LYS A 131 4.01 -13.05 -6.29
CA LYS A 131 3.43 -14.39 -6.20
C LYS A 131 3.25 -14.69 -4.71
N LEU A 132 2.02 -14.98 -4.28
CA LEU A 132 1.80 -15.55 -2.95
C LEU A 132 2.16 -17.04 -3.04
N SER A 133 3.24 -17.47 -2.38
CA SER A 133 3.45 -18.90 -2.14
C SER A 133 2.40 -19.36 -1.13
N LYS A 134 1.66 -20.42 -1.47
CA LYS A 134 0.74 -21.08 -0.53
C LYS A 134 1.56 -21.61 0.66
N PRO A 135 1.08 -21.50 1.92
CA PRO A 135 1.59 -22.38 2.96
C PRO A 135 1.30 -23.82 2.53
N GLN A 136 2.35 -24.58 2.27
CA GLN A 136 2.28 -26.03 2.13
C GLN A 136 1.76 -26.58 3.46
N LEU A 137 0.67 -27.33 3.42
CA LEU A 137 0.30 -28.25 4.49
C LEU A 137 1.12 -29.53 4.31
#